data_AF-A0A8C4YTS2-F1
#
_entry.id   AF-A0A8C4YTS2-F1
#
_cell.length_a   1.000
_cell.length_b   1.000
_cell.length_c   1.000
_cell.angle_alpha   90.00
_cell.angle_beta   90.00
_cell.angle_gamma   90.00
#
_symmetry.space_group_name_H-M   'P 1'
#
loop_
_entity.id
_entity.type
_entity.pdbx_description
1 polymer ?
#
loop_
_entity_poly.entity_id
_entity_poly.type
_entity_poly.pdbx_seq_one_letter_code
_entity_poly.pdbx_strand_id
1 'polypeptide(L)'
;ADPDSLRYFYTAVSEPGPGLPTFSIVGYVDDQLFVDYSSERRSAEPRAEWMARREGPQYWERQTQIAQGDQAGFRAGLDTLRGRYNQSGGFHTLQVMYGCELRGDGSKGGSFQYAYDGGDFISLDKDQETWVAADDGARITKGKWDADRSIAQRRKAYLEQECIEWLGKYLEYGKETLQRRGEGVHPTPGRDGLTTLSCRVHGFYPRSVAVVWLKKGVAMPQETIQWGVVPSGDGTYQTRATIEIDPSSETNYTCCVEHPSLAQDLRVPWGKGCTSPGGGVVVVSGGNRVGGGTVGQVEGTELGAEGHGLGWGAQGGLWDWLREQGGGLRAMGWGGGPRGDCGTG
;
A
#
# COMPACT_ATOMS: atom_id res chain seq x y z
N ALA A 1 -13.92 -8.85 2.71
CA ALA A 1 -12.87 -8.20 1.92
C ALA A 1 -11.61 -8.15 2.77
N ASP A 2 -10.46 -8.41 2.17
CA ASP A 2 -9.17 -8.23 2.83
C ASP A 2 -8.93 -6.73 3.06
N PRO A 3 -8.19 -6.33 4.11
CA PRO A 3 -7.85 -4.93 4.34
C PRO A 3 -6.95 -4.37 3.25
N ASP A 4 -7.17 -3.11 2.90
CA ASP A 4 -6.18 -2.33 2.15
C ASP A 4 -5.02 -1.99 3.08
N SER A 5 -3.79 -1.94 2.56
CA SER A 5 -2.61 -1.73 3.41
C SER A 5 -1.53 -0.86 2.76
N LEU A 6 -0.79 -0.12 3.60
CA LEU A 6 0.41 0.61 3.20
C LEU A 6 1.54 0.14 4.11
N ARG A 7 2.61 -0.41 3.52
CA ARG A 7 3.75 -0.97 4.27
C ARG A 7 5.07 -0.47 3.70
N TYR A 8 5.98 -0.13 4.59
CA TYR A 8 7.35 0.22 4.25
C TYR A 8 8.32 -0.75 4.93
N PHE A 9 9.35 -1.12 4.20
CA PHE A 9 10.41 -2.00 4.67
C PHE A 9 11.75 -1.34 4.42
N TYR A 10 12.51 -1.11 5.48
CA TYR A 10 13.87 -0.60 5.36
C TYR A 10 14.82 -1.71 5.75
N THR A 11 15.91 -1.86 5.00
CA THR A 11 16.93 -2.87 5.27
C THR A 11 18.29 -2.23 5.16
N ALA A 12 19.09 -2.36 6.21
CA ALA A 12 20.49 -1.99 6.24
C ALA A 12 21.34 -3.22 6.49
N VAL A 13 22.51 -3.27 5.85
CA VAL A 13 23.47 -4.36 6.02
C VAL A 13 24.87 -3.82 6.30
N SER A 14 25.64 -4.49 7.16
CA SER A 14 27.01 -4.07 7.53
C SER A 14 27.99 -4.22 6.37
N GLU A 15 27.84 -5.27 5.56
CA GLU A 15 28.67 -5.59 4.41
C GLU A 15 27.76 -5.94 3.23
N PRO A 16 27.81 -5.22 2.10
CA PRO A 16 26.97 -5.57 0.96
C PRO A 16 27.49 -6.83 0.26
N GLY A 17 26.59 -7.74 -0.11
CA GLY A 17 26.91 -8.75 -1.11
C GLY A 17 27.22 -8.11 -2.47
N PRO A 18 27.87 -8.81 -3.42
CA PRO A 18 28.15 -8.26 -4.74
C PRO A 18 26.87 -7.75 -5.42
N GLY A 19 26.81 -6.46 -5.73
CA GLY A 19 25.67 -5.82 -6.42
C GLY A 19 24.42 -5.62 -5.56
N LEU A 20 24.52 -5.68 -4.23
CA LEU A 20 23.43 -5.36 -3.31
C LEU A 20 23.72 -4.05 -2.57
N PRO A 21 22.71 -3.18 -2.38
CA PRO A 21 22.90 -1.95 -1.63
C PRO A 21 23.14 -2.21 -0.15
N THR A 22 23.91 -1.32 0.49
CA THR A 22 24.08 -1.32 1.96
C THR A 22 22.83 -0.83 2.69
N PHE A 23 21.95 -0.11 1.99
CA PHE A 23 20.66 0.31 2.50
C PHE A 23 19.61 0.39 1.39
N SER A 24 18.41 -0.10 1.67
CA SER A 24 17.26 0.01 0.77
C SER A 24 15.98 0.32 1.54
N ILE A 25 15.06 1.00 0.85
CA ILE A 25 13.68 1.20 1.29
C ILE A 25 12.78 0.72 0.17
N VAL A 26 11.74 -0.03 0.50
CA VAL A 26 10.67 -0.38 -0.42
C VAL A 26 9.33 -0.09 0.24
N GLY A 27 8.39 0.46 -0.53
CA GLY A 27 7.03 0.74 -0.10
C GLY A 27 6.01 0.00 -0.96
N TYR A 28 5.02 -0.59 -0.29
CA TYR A 28 3.94 -1.35 -0.90
C TYR A 28 2.59 -0.72 -0.54
N VAL A 29 1.74 -0.56 -1.55
CA VAL A 29 0.29 -0.40 -1.36
C VAL A 29 -0.34 -1.73 -1.73
N ASP A 30 -1.00 -2.36 -0.77
CA ASP A 30 -1.34 -3.77 -0.80
C ASP A 30 -0.10 -4.62 -1.10
N ASP A 31 -0.13 -5.36 -2.21
CA ASP A 31 0.98 -6.19 -2.67
C ASP A 31 1.77 -5.53 -3.82
N GLN A 32 1.48 -4.26 -4.16
CA GLN A 32 2.12 -3.54 -5.27
C GLN A 32 3.26 -2.64 -4.76
N LEU A 33 4.49 -2.92 -5.22
CA LEU A 33 5.65 -2.04 -5.02
C LEU A 33 5.42 -0.72 -5.76
N PHE A 34 5.33 0.39 -5.03
CA PHE A 34 5.08 1.71 -5.64
C PHE A 34 6.26 2.68 -5.50
N VAL A 35 7.16 2.44 -4.56
CA VAL A 35 8.36 3.26 -4.33
C VAL A 35 9.54 2.38 -3.94
N ASP A 36 10.73 2.75 -4.40
CA ASP A 36 11.97 2.21 -3.87
C ASP A 36 13.07 3.26 -3.72
N TYR A 37 13.98 3.00 -2.79
CA TYR A 37 15.25 3.70 -2.63
C TYR A 37 16.37 2.66 -2.49
N SER A 38 17.53 2.97 -3.05
CA SER A 38 18.75 2.18 -2.90
C SER A 38 19.93 3.10 -2.62
N SER A 39 20.82 2.69 -1.70
CA SER A 39 22.06 3.42 -1.39
C SER A 39 23.04 3.53 -2.56
N GLU A 40 22.90 2.67 -3.58
CA GLU A 40 23.69 2.74 -4.82
C GLU A 40 23.22 3.90 -5.70
N ARG A 41 21.90 4.01 -5.91
CA ARG A 41 21.29 5.08 -6.70
C ARG A 41 21.21 6.41 -5.93
N ARG A 42 21.07 6.33 -4.61
CA ARG A 42 20.84 7.46 -3.69
C ARG A 42 19.62 8.33 -4.06
N SER A 43 18.63 7.73 -4.70
CA SER A 43 17.39 8.36 -5.12
C SER A 43 16.18 7.50 -4.76
N ALA A 44 15.10 8.14 -4.30
CA ALA A 44 13.80 7.51 -4.17
C ALA A 44 13.07 7.64 -5.52
N GLU A 45 12.58 6.53 -6.06
CA GLU A 45 11.97 6.47 -7.39
C GLU A 45 10.59 5.79 -7.36
N PRO A 46 9.66 6.19 -8.24
CA PRO A 46 8.42 5.46 -8.42
C PRO A 46 8.68 4.11 -9.06
N ARG A 47 7.96 3.09 -8.58
CA ARG A 47 7.88 1.75 -9.20
C ARG A 47 6.52 1.45 -9.82
N ALA A 48 5.49 2.19 -9.43
CA ALA A 48 4.19 2.14 -10.07
C ALA A 48 3.97 3.33 -11.01
N GLU A 49 3.37 3.10 -12.18
CA GLU A 49 3.11 4.15 -13.18
C GLU A 49 2.19 5.25 -12.64
N TRP A 50 1.16 4.88 -11.89
CA TRP A 50 0.24 5.85 -11.27
C TRP A 50 0.98 6.80 -10.33
N MET A 51 2.01 6.31 -9.63
CA MET A 51 2.81 7.12 -8.71
C MET A 51 3.70 8.11 -9.49
N ALA A 52 4.32 7.64 -10.57
CA ALA A 52 5.14 8.48 -11.45
C ALA A 52 4.33 9.59 -12.14
N ARG A 53 3.06 9.33 -12.48
CA ARG A 53 2.18 10.30 -13.14
C ARG A 53 1.59 11.34 -12.18
N ARG A 54 1.36 10.96 -10.91
CA ARG A 54 0.63 11.80 -9.94
C ARG A 54 1.54 12.73 -9.13
N GLU A 55 2.76 12.31 -8.82
CA GLU A 55 3.68 13.09 -7.98
C GLU A 55 4.82 13.71 -8.79
N GLY A 56 5.14 14.97 -8.49
CA GLY A 56 6.14 15.76 -9.20
C GLY A 56 7.57 15.68 -8.62
N PRO A 57 8.56 16.31 -9.27
CA PRO A 57 9.97 16.25 -8.87
C PRO A 57 10.24 16.68 -7.42
N GLN A 58 9.54 17.69 -6.92
CA GLN A 58 9.71 18.18 -5.54
C GLN A 58 9.33 17.13 -4.49
N TYR A 59 8.30 16.32 -4.76
CA TYR A 59 7.92 15.21 -3.89
C TYR A 59 9.08 14.20 -3.81
N TRP A 60 9.60 13.77 -4.96
CA TRP A 60 10.68 12.80 -5.05
C TRP A 60 12.01 13.27 -4.47
N GLU A 61 12.33 14.56 -4.63
CA GLU A 61 13.51 15.16 -4.01
C GLU A 61 13.39 15.10 -2.48
N ARG A 62 12.21 15.44 -1.93
CA ARG A 62 11.95 15.31 -0.49
C ARG A 62 12.03 13.86 -0.01
N GLN A 63 11.44 12.91 -0.73
CA GLN A 63 11.53 11.48 -0.40
C GLN A 63 12.98 11.00 -0.39
N THR A 64 13.77 11.48 -1.36
CA THR A 64 15.20 11.15 -1.48
C THR A 64 16.00 11.68 -0.29
N GLN A 65 15.79 12.94 0.11
CA GLN A 65 16.48 13.54 1.26
C GLN A 65 16.14 12.79 2.56
N ILE A 66 14.88 12.40 2.75
CA ILE A 66 14.44 11.61 3.89
C ILE A 66 15.15 10.26 3.91
N ALA A 67 15.12 9.54 2.80
CA ALA A 67 15.75 8.22 2.69
C ALA A 67 17.26 8.26 2.91
N GLN A 68 17.94 9.34 2.49
CA GLN A 68 19.37 9.56 2.77
C GLN A 68 19.64 9.79 4.27
N GLY A 69 18.75 10.50 4.95
CA GLY A 69 18.80 10.65 6.41
C GLY A 69 18.63 9.32 7.13
N ASP A 70 17.62 8.53 6.75
CA ASP A 70 17.38 7.21 7.31
C ASP A 70 18.55 6.26 7.04
N GLN A 71 19.15 6.30 5.84
CA GLN A 71 20.36 5.55 5.52
C GLN A 71 21.50 5.83 6.53
N ALA A 72 21.73 7.10 6.87
CA ALA A 72 22.75 7.46 7.85
C ALA A 72 22.39 6.97 9.26
N GLY A 73 21.11 7.07 9.64
CA GLY A 73 20.58 6.58 10.91
C GLY A 73 20.77 5.07 11.09
N PHE A 74 20.36 4.29 10.09
CA PHE A 74 20.48 2.83 10.10
C PHE A 74 21.94 2.37 10.13
N ARG A 75 22.84 3.09 9.46
CA ARG A 75 24.29 2.82 9.56
C ARG A 75 24.79 3.00 10.99
N ALA A 76 24.44 4.11 11.63
CA ALA A 76 24.81 4.34 13.04
C ALA A 76 24.15 3.32 13.99
N GLY A 77 22.94 2.87 13.66
CA GLY A 77 22.23 1.83 14.39
C GLY A 77 22.94 0.48 14.32
N LEU A 78 23.38 0.05 13.13
CA LEU A 78 24.19 -1.16 12.96
C LEU A 78 25.47 -1.09 13.79
N ASP A 79 26.20 0.01 13.75
CA ASP A 79 27.44 0.17 14.54
C ASP A 79 27.15 0.09 16.06
N THR A 80 26.04 0.68 16.49
CA THR A 80 25.59 0.66 17.89
C THR A 80 25.22 -0.75 18.34
N LEU A 81 24.44 -1.49 17.54
CA LEU A 81 24.00 -2.83 17.85
C LEU A 81 25.18 -3.82 17.87
N ARG A 82 26.10 -3.72 16.90
CA ARG A 82 27.32 -4.53 16.89
C ARG A 82 28.13 -4.35 18.18
N GLY A 83 28.32 -3.11 18.63
CA GLY A 83 28.96 -2.84 19.91
C GLY A 83 28.19 -3.42 21.10
N ARG A 84 26.86 -3.26 21.10
CA ARG A 84 25.97 -3.73 22.18
C ARG A 84 25.98 -5.24 22.36
N TYR A 85 26.01 -5.99 21.27
CA TYR A 85 26.07 -7.45 21.29
C TYR A 85 27.51 -7.99 21.27
N ASN A 86 28.53 -7.13 21.43
CA ASN A 86 29.95 -7.49 21.43
C ASN A 86 30.38 -8.24 20.14
N GLN A 87 29.85 -7.84 18.99
CA GLN A 87 30.10 -8.45 17.69
C GLN A 87 31.20 -7.69 16.94
N SER A 88 32.38 -8.30 16.78
CA SER A 88 33.56 -7.66 16.17
C SER A 88 33.66 -7.82 14.65
N GLY A 89 32.83 -8.65 14.03
CA GLY A 89 32.83 -8.90 12.57
C GLY A 89 31.69 -9.83 12.16
N GLY A 90 31.48 -9.96 10.85
CA GLY A 90 30.37 -10.69 10.28
C GLY A 90 29.36 -9.81 9.57
N PHE A 91 28.47 -10.46 8.81
CA PHE A 91 27.36 -9.82 8.14
C PHE A 91 26.22 -9.63 9.13
N HIS A 92 25.82 -8.38 9.31
CA HIS A 92 24.74 -7.99 10.21
C HIS A 92 23.65 -7.25 9.46
N THR A 93 22.41 -7.43 9.88
CA THR A 93 21.25 -6.77 9.29
C THR A 93 20.46 -5.99 10.31
N LEU A 94 19.96 -4.82 9.91
CA LEU A 94 19.00 -4.05 10.68
C LEU A 94 17.83 -3.72 9.77
N GLN A 95 16.64 -4.10 10.21
CA GLN A 95 15.43 -3.98 9.42
C GLN A 95 14.37 -3.25 10.22
N VAL A 96 13.55 -2.45 9.54
CA VAL A 96 12.28 -1.97 10.09
C VAL A 96 11.16 -2.33 9.14
N MET A 97 10.03 -2.73 9.69
CA MET A 97 8.76 -2.82 8.99
C MET A 97 7.76 -1.96 9.75
N TYR A 98 7.11 -1.06 9.03
CA TYR A 98 5.98 -0.32 9.58
C TYR A 98 4.93 -0.06 8.52
N GLY A 99 3.70 0.11 8.95
CA GLY A 99 2.59 0.30 8.05
C GLY A 99 1.24 0.28 8.73
N CYS A 100 0.21 0.64 7.99
CA CYS A 100 -1.16 0.69 8.44
C CYS A 100 -2.07 -0.14 7.55
N GLU A 101 -3.22 -0.51 8.09
CA GLU A 101 -4.24 -1.30 7.41
C GLU A 101 -5.60 -0.62 7.62
N LEU A 102 -6.40 -0.54 6.56
CA LEU A 102 -7.79 -0.08 6.64
C LEU A 102 -8.71 -1.25 6.28
N ARG A 103 -9.52 -1.68 7.24
CA ARG A 103 -10.48 -2.78 7.06
C ARG A 103 -11.82 -2.25 6.54
N GLY A 104 -12.60 -3.13 5.93
CA GLY A 104 -13.91 -2.79 5.37
C GLY A 104 -14.96 -2.31 6.39
N ASP A 105 -14.76 -2.59 7.69
CA ASP A 105 -15.56 -2.07 8.79
C ASP A 105 -15.09 -0.68 9.29
N GLY A 106 -14.08 -0.11 8.65
CA GLY A 106 -13.45 1.16 9.02
C GLY A 106 -12.42 1.03 10.14
N SER A 107 -12.20 -0.17 10.69
CA SER A 107 -11.19 -0.36 11.72
C SER A 107 -9.77 -0.20 11.15
N LYS A 108 -8.91 0.45 11.94
CA LYS A 108 -7.54 0.82 11.55
C LYS A 108 -6.54 -0.08 12.25
N GLY A 109 -5.81 -0.86 11.48
CA GLY A 109 -4.64 -1.61 11.93
C GLY A 109 -3.36 -0.81 11.74
N GLY A 110 -2.28 -1.26 12.37
CA GLY A 110 -0.94 -0.77 12.05
C GLY A 110 0.11 -1.33 12.99
N SER A 111 1.33 -1.46 12.48
CA SER A 111 2.46 -2.05 13.19
C SER A 111 3.72 -1.24 12.94
N PHE A 112 4.65 -1.32 13.90
CA PHE A 112 5.99 -0.73 13.80
C PHE A 112 6.95 -1.64 14.55
N GLN A 113 7.89 -2.25 13.83
CA GLN A 113 8.80 -3.24 14.38
C GLN A 113 10.18 -3.18 13.74
N TYR A 114 11.20 -3.43 14.55
CA TYR A 114 12.58 -3.61 14.12
C TYR A 114 13.01 -5.06 14.31
N ALA A 115 13.87 -5.51 13.41
CA ALA A 115 14.58 -6.77 13.50
C ALA A 115 16.10 -6.54 13.38
N TYR A 116 16.89 -7.35 14.07
CA TYR A 116 18.34 -7.36 14.01
C TYR A 116 18.84 -8.79 13.75
N ASP A 117 19.72 -8.96 12.76
CA ASP A 117 20.22 -10.28 12.31
C ASP A 117 19.11 -11.28 11.98
N GLY A 118 17.97 -10.77 11.49
CA GLY A 118 16.77 -11.55 11.11
C GLY A 118 15.88 -11.99 12.28
N GLY A 119 16.26 -11.69 13.53
CA GLY A 119 15.43 -11.90 14.72
C GLY A 119 14.67 -10.64 15.12
N ASP A 120 13.51 -10.81 15.77
CA ASP A 120 12.77 -9.68 16.37
C ASP A 120 13.68 -8.93 17.35
N PHE A 121 13.65 -7.60 17.30
CA PHE A 121 14.46 -6.74 18.17
C PHE A 121 13.58 -5.88 19.09
N ILE A 122 12.78 -4.99 18.52
CA ILE A 122 11.86 -4.14 19.31
C ILE A 122 10.61 -3.78 18.50
N SER A 123 9.43 -3.78 19.13
CA SER A 123 8.16 -3.45 18.49
C SER A 123 7.31 -2.49 19.32
N LEU A 124 6.43 -1.75 18.67
CA LEU A 124 5.53 -0.80 19.34
C LEU A 124 4.28 -1.51 19.86
N ASP A 125 4.03 -1.44 21.17
CA ASP A 125 2.70 -1.65 21.75
C ASP A 125 1.92 -0.34 21.63
N LYS A 126 1.08 -0.27 20.60
CA LYS A 126 0.25 0.92 20.31
C LYS A 126 -0.78 1.22 21.39
N ASP A 127 -1.30 0.19 22.05
CA ASP A 127 -2.37 0.34 23.03
C ASP A 127 -1.81 0.92 24.34
N GLN A 128 -0.63 0.46 24.74
CA GLN A 128 0.06 0.94 25.93
C GLN A 128 0.91 2.21 25.68
N GLU A 129 1.18 2.54 24.42
CA GLU A 129 2.11 3.59 24.01
C GLU A 129 3.50 3.35 24.62
N THR A 130 3.97 2.11 24.52
CA THR A 130 5.29 1.67 25.00
C THR A 130 5.93 0.71 24.00
N TRP A 131 7.21 0.40 24.19
CA TRP A 131 7.93 -0.54 23.34
C TRP A 131 8.08 -1.93 23.96
N VAL A 132 8.06 -2.98 23.16
CA VAL A 132 8.29 -4.36 23.58
C VAL A 132 9.67 -4.79 23.10
N ALA A 133 10.56 -5.10 24.03
CA ALA A 133 11.91 -5.59 23.74
C ALA A 133 11.92 -7.11 23.59
N ALA A 134 12.57 -7.63 22.54
CA ALA A 134 12.65 -9.06 22.28
C ALA A 134 13.71 -9.77 23.13
N ASP A 135 14.81 -9.09 23.46
CA ASP A 135 15.92 -9.64 24.25
C ASP A 135 16.55 -8.58 25.19
N ASP A 136 17.57 -8.99 25.95
CA ASP A 136 18.27 -8.11 26.89
C ASP A 136 19.02 -6.94 26.23
N GLY A 137 19.51 -7.11 24.99
CA GLY A 137 20.10 -6.02 24.22
C GLY A 137 19.07 -4.97 23.81
N ALA A 138 17.88 -5.41 23.42
CA ALA A 138 16.75 -4.54 23.07
C ALA A 138 16.17 -3.80 24.29
N ARG A 139 16.30 -4.33 25.52
CA ARG A 139 15.84 -3.66 26.74
C ARG A 139 16.51 -2.30 26.96
N ILE A 140 17.74 -2.14 26.48
CA ILE A 140 18.46 -0.85 26.53
C ILE A 140 17.75 0.18 25.65
N THR A 141 17.38 -0.20 24.41
CA THR A 141 16.62 0.67 23.50
C THR A 141 15.24 0.97 24.07
N LYS A 142 14.52 -0.05 24.55
CA LYS A 142 13.21 0.13 25.23
C LYS A 142 13.31 1.15 26.35
N GLY A 143 14.29 1.03 27.24
CA GLY A 143 14.47 1.96 28.36
C GLY A 143 14.69 3.41 27.90
N LYS A 144 15.43 3.62 26.81
CA LYS A 144 15.66 4.97 26.23
C LYS A 144 14.41 5.52 25.56
N TRP A 145 13.70 4.71 24.79
CA TRP A 145 12.54 5.16 24.02
C TRP A 145 11.30 5.33 24.91
N ASP A 146 11.11 4.50 25.94
CA ASP A 146 10.01 4.66 26.91
C ASP A 146 10.25 5.81 27.89
N ALA A 147 11.51 6.26 28.07
CA ALA A 147 11.81 7.44 28.88
C ALA A 147 11.24 8.73 28.27
N ASP A 148 11.06 8.77 26.94
CA ASP A 148 10.38 9.83 26.21
C ASP A 148 9.12 9.29 25.53
N ARG A 149 8.00 9.31 26.25
CA ARG A 149 6.69 8.84 25.76
C ARG A 149 6.25 9.46 24.43
N SER A 150 6.78 10.64 24.08
CA SER A 150 6.46 11.29 22.80
C SER A 150 6.90 10.46 21.59
N ILE A 151 7.89 9.57 21.75
CA ILE A 151 8.36 8.68 20.68
C ILE A 151 7.25 7.69 20.30
N ALA A 152 6.71 6.94 21.28
CA ALA A 152 5.62 5.98 21.04
C ALA A 152 4.34 6.69 20.54
N GLN A 153 4.01 7.85 21.12
CA GLN A 153 2.83 8.63 20.73
C GLN A 153 2.89 9.13 19.29
N ARG A 154 4.04 9.62 18.83
CA ARG A 154 4.23 10.05 17.43
C ARG A 154 4.09 8.89 16.46
N ARG A 155 4.65 7.72 16.79
CA ARG A 155 4.53 6.51 15.95
C ARG A 155 3.08 6.04 15.87
N LYS A 156 2.37 6.00 17.00
CA LYS A 156 0.93 5.70 17.01
C LYS A 156 0.13 6.69 16.16
N ALA A 157 0.34 7.99 16.33
CA ALA A 157 -0.35 9.01 15.56
C ALA A 157 -0.11 8.86 14.05
N TYR A 158 1.14 8.60 13.65
CA TYR A 158 1.47 8.30 12.25
C TYR A 158 0.68 7.08 11.73
N LEU A 159 0.66 5.97 12.47
CA LEU A 159 -0.01 4.74 12.03
C LEU A 159 -1.54 4.89 11.93
N GLU A 160 -2.16 5.69 12.79
CA GLU A 160 -3.62 5.82 12.86
C GLU A 160 -4.20 6.97 12.02
N GLN A 161 -3.36 7.94 11.65
CA GLN A 161 -3.77 9.15 10.92
C GLN A 161 -3.01 9.26 9.61
N GLU A 162 -1.76 9.75 9.63
CA GLU A 162 -0.98 10.07 8.43
C GLU A 162 -0.89 8.88 7.46
N CYS A 163 -0.53 7.70 7.96
CA CYS A 163 -0.41 6.50 7.12
C CYS A 163 -1.75 6.14 6.45
N ILE A 164 -2.87 6.25 7.17
CA ILE A 164 -4.20 5.94 6.63
C ILE A 164 -4.62 6.97 5.57
N GLU A 165 -4.31 8.25 5.79
CA GLU A 165 -4.55 9.31 4.80
C GLU A 165 -3.76 9.08 3.51
N TRP A 166 -2.48 8.71 3.64
CA TRP A 166 -1.64 8.36 2.49
C TRP A 166 -2.09 7.08 1.79
N LEU A 167 -2.50 6.06 2.54
CA LEU A 167 -3.09 4.85 1.96
C LEU A 167 -4.30 5.22 1.09
N GLY A 168 -5.25 6.01 1.62
CA GLY A 168 -6.40 6.47 0.85
C GLY A 168 -6.02 7.25 -0.40
N LYS A 169 -5.04 8.16 -0.29
CA LYS A 169 -4.52 8.95 -1.41
C LYS A 169 -3.87 8.06 -2.49
N TYR A 170 -3.06 7.08 -2.12
CA TYR A 170 -2.41 6.18 -3.07
C TYR A 170 -3.39 5.21 -3.73
N LEU A 171 -4.40 4.72 -2.99
CA LEU A 171 -5.48 3.94 -3.58
C LEU A 171 -6.23 4.76 -4.63
N GLU A 172 -6.50 6.05 -4.36
CA GLU A 172 -7.12 6.96 -5.33
C GLU A 172 -6.22 7.21 -6.56
N TYR A 173 -4.90 7.30 -6.36
CA TYR A 173 -3.96 7.45 -7.46
C TYR A 173 -3.97 6.26 -8.40
N GLY A 174 -3.99 5.06 -7.83
CA GLY A 174 -3.96 3.81 -8.58
C GLY A 174 -5.31 3.40 -9.19
N LYS A 175 -6.43 4.09 -8.85
CA LYS A 175 -7.73 3.91 -9.55
C LYS A 175 -7.61 4.29 -11.03
N GLU A 176 -7.06 3.40 -11.83
CA GLU A 176 -7.24 3.40 -13.26
C GLU A 176 -8.52 2.61 -13.56
N THR A 177 -9.40 3.16 -14.38
CA THR A 177 -10.65 2.47 -14.77
C THR A 177 -10.28 1.10 -15.32
N LEU A 178 -10.98 0.06 -14.86
CA LEU A 178 -10.90 -1.31 -15.41
C LEU A 178 -11.02 -1.21 -16.94
N GLN A 179 -9.90 -1.19 -17.65
CA GLN A 179 -9.88 -1.22 -19.10
C GLN A 179 -10.23 -2.65 -19.47
N ARG A 180 -11.53 -2.94 -19.55
CA ARG A 180 -12.20 -4.17 -20.01
C ARG A 180 -11.23 -5.21 -20.61
N ARG A 181 -10.44 -5.88 -19.77
CA ARG A 181 -9.45 -6.87 -20.17
C ARG A 181 -9.92 -8.20 -19.60
N GLY A 182 -10.62 -8.95 -20.44
CA GLY A 182 -10.83 -10.38 -20.26
C GLY A 182 -11.93 -10.78 -19.28
N GLU A 183 -13.13 -10.25 -19.43
CA GLU A 183 -14.31 -10.87 -18.83
C GLU A 183 -14.83 -11.98 -19.75
N GLY A 184 -14.60 -13.22 -19.34
CA GLY A 184 -15.11 -14.41 -20.01
C GLY A 184 -15.85 -15.30 -19.02
N VAL A 185 -17.08 -15.69 -19.37
CA VAL A 185 -17.75 -16.80 -18.69
C VAL A 185 -17.36 -18.09 -19.40
N HIS A 186 -16.69 -18.99 -18.69
CA HIS A 186 -16.26 -20.27 -19.21
C HIS A 186 -17.04 -21.42 -18.54
N PRO A 187 -17.88 -22.17 -19.28
CA PRO A 187 -18.52 -23.37 -18.76
C PRO A 187 -17.53 -24.54 -18.74
N THR A 188 -17.50 -25.28 -17.64
CA THR A 188 -16.74 -26.54 -17.52
C THR A 188 -17.71 -27.66 -17.13
N PRO A 189 -17.80 -28.76 -17.89
CA PRO A 189 -18.62 -29.91 -17.52
C PRO A 189 -18.12 -30.55 -16.21
N GLY A 190 -19.02 -30.77 -15.26
CA GLY A 190 -18.78 -31.52 -14.03
C GLY A 190 -19.00 -33.03 -14.22
N ARG A 191 -18.55 -33.83 -13.26
CA ARG A 191 -18.69 -35.31 -13.31
C ARG A 191 -20.12 -35.80 -13.14
N ASP A 192 -20.99 -35.01 -12.51
CA ASP A 192 -22.34 -35.44 -12.10
C ASP A 192 -23.46 -34.85 -12.98
N GLY A 193 -23.14 -34.44 -14.21
CA GLY A 193 -24.08 -33.78 -15.12
C GLY A 193 -24.32 -32.29 -14.81
N LEU A 194 -23.74 -31.76 -13.73
CA LEU A 194 -23.68 -30.33 -13.44
C LEU A 194 -22.66 -29.62 -14.33
N THR A 195 -22.82 -28.32 -14.51
CA THR A 195 -21.87 -27.44 -15.21
C THR A 195 -21.38 -26.37 -14.27
N THR A 196 -20.07 -26.19 -14.16
CA THR A 196 -19.48 -25.09 -13.41
C THR A 196 -19.32 -23.90 -14.34
N LEU A 197 -19.96 -22.78 -14.04
CA LEU A 197 -19.68 -21.50 -14.68
C LEU A 197 -18.52 -20.83 -13.97
N SER A 198 -17.56 -20.32 -14.73
CA SER A 198 -16.43 -19.55 -14.20
C SER A 198 -16.41 -18.16 -14.80
N CYS A 199 -16.54 -17.14 -13.95
CA CYS A 199 -16.32 -15.74 -14.28
C CYS A 199 -14.89 -15.37 -13.89
N ARG A 200 -14.10 -14.88 -14.85
CA ARG A 200 -12.74 -14.40 -14.59
C ARG A 200 -12.69 -12.89 -14.73
N VAL A 201 -11.99 -12.25 -13.79
CA VAL A 201 -11.76 -10.82 -13.76
C VAL A 201 -10.24 -10.62 -13.75
N HIS A 202 -9.72 -9.85 -14.70
CA HIS A 202 -8.29 -9.60 -14.84
C HIS A 202 -8.02 -8.10 -14.96
N GLY A 203 -6.78 -7.70 -14.65
CA GLY A 203 -6.32 -6.34 -14.94
C GLY A 203 -6.96 -5.26 -14.08
N PHE A 204 -7.41 -5.59 -12.87
CA PHE A 204 -8.05 -4.62 -11.98
C PHE A 204 -7.09 -4.13 -10.89
N TYR A 205 -7.29 -2.87 -10.48
CA TYR A 205 -6.65 -2.24 -9.34
C TYR A 205 -7.58 -1.12 -8.83
N PRO A 206 -7.79 -0.93 -7.51
CA PRO A 206 -7.11 -1.56 -6.36
C PRO A 206 -7.44 -3.04 -6.13
N ARG A 207 -6.80 -3.67 -5.13
CA ARG A 207 -6.92 -5.12 -4.87
C ARG A 207 -8.35 -5.55 -4.50
N SER A 208 -9.10 -4.68 -3.85
CA SER A 208 -10.45 -4.96 -3.36
C SER A 208 -11.47 -5.09 -4.50
N VAL A 209 -12.05 -6.29 -4.64
CA VAL A 209 -13.09 -6.62 -5.63
C VAL A 209 -14.13 -7.55 -5.02
N ALA A 210 -15.40 -7.36 -5.39
CA ALA A 210 -16.47 -8.30 -5.09
C ALA A 210 -17.03 -8.88 -6.38
N VAL A 211 -17.09 -10.22 -6.46
CA VAL A 211 -17.61 -10.94 -7.62
C VAL A 211 -18.70 -11.90 -7.17
N VAL A 212 -19.94 -11.66 -7.60
CA VAL A 212 -21.11 -12.45 -7.21
C VAL A 212 -21.88 -12.95 -8.42
N TRP A 213 -22.35 -14.20 -8.37
CA TRP A 213 -23.29 -14.70 -9.38
C TRP A 213 -24.72 -14.29 -9.06
N LEU A 214 -25.43 -13.80 -10.07
CA LEU A 214 -26.84 -13.51 -10.03
C LEU A 214 -27.62 -14.61 -10.76
N LYS A 215 -28.67 -15.13 -10.13
CA LYS A 215 -29.65 -16.05 -10.72
C LYS A 215 -30.96 -15.31 -10.91
N LYS A 216 -31.39 -15.09 -12.16
CA LYS A 216 -32.56 -14.25 -12.50
C LYS A 216 -32.51 -12.85 -11.82
N GLY A 217 -31.31 -12.28 -11.70
CA GLY A 217 -31.08 -10.97 -11.08
C GLY A 217 -30.94 -10.98 -9.56
N VAL A 218 -31.10 -12.14 -8.88
CA VAL A 218 -30.93 -12.27 -7.43
C VAL A 218 -29.52 -12.78 -7.11
N ALA A 219 -28.82 -12.12 -6.18
CA ALA A 219 -27.47 -12.51 -5.78
C ALA A 219 -27.46 -13.86 -5.05
N MET A 220 -26.46 -14.70 -5.39
CA MET A 220 -26.27 -16.06 -4.87
C MET A 220 -24.92 -16.16 -4.11
N PRO A 221 -24.73 -15.45 -2.99
CA PRO A 221 -23.44 -15.39 -2.31
C PRO A 221 -23.05 -16.71 -1.63
N GLN A 222 -24.01 -17.58 -1.31
CA GLN A 222 -23.74 -18.87 -0.64
C GLN A 222 -23.24 -19.94 -1.65
N GLU A 223 -23.73 -19.89 -2.88
CA GLU A 223 -23.38 -20.81 -3.96
C GLU A 223 -22.20 -20.30 -4.80
N THR A 224 -21.90 -18.99 -4.70
CA THR A 224 -20.74 -18.40 -5.35
C THR A 224 -19.47 -18.76 -4.60
N ILE A 225 -18.57 -19.47 -5.25
CA ILE A 225 -17.22 -19.73 -4.76
C ILE A 225 -16.27 -18.72 -5.39
N GLN A 226 -15.97 -17.64 -4.66
CA GLN A 226 -14.93 -16.69 -5.03
C GLN A 226 -13.55 -17.21 -4.63
N TRP A 227 -12.63 -17.28 -5.58
CA TRP A 227 -11.25 -17.64 -5.34
C TRP A 227 -10.45 -16.40 -4.89
N GLY A 228 -9.34 -16.63 -4.19
CA GLY A 228 -8.47 -15.54 -3.74
C GLY A 228 -8.01 -14.61 -4.87
N VAL A 229 -7.80 -13.35 -4.53
CA VAL A 229 -7.22 -12.35 -5.44
C VAL A 229 -5.70 -12.59 -5.51
N VAL A 230 -5.16 -12.67 -6.72
CA VAL A 230 -3.73 -12.90 -6.93
C VAL A 230 -3.12 -11.81 -7.83
N PRO A 231 -1.83 -11.44 -7.62
CA PRO A 231 -1.16 -10.45 -8.46
C PRO A 231 -0.92 -10.98 -9.88
N SER A 232 -1.01 -10.10 -10.87
CA SER A 232 -0.80 -10.40 -12.30
C SER A 232 0.65 -10.17 -12.76
N GLY A 233 1.47 -9.49 -11.95
CA GLY A 233 2.88 -9.18 -12.25
C GLY A 233 3.12 -7.85 -12.99
N ASP A 234 2.07 -7.25 -13.55
CA ASP A 234 2.07 -5.92 -14.19
C ASP A 234 1.56 -4.80 -13.27
N GLY A 235 1.46 -5.08 -11.96
CA GLY A 235 0.89 -4.17 -10.98
C GLY A 235 -0.65 -4.24 -10.86
N THR A 236 -1.31 -5.12 -11.60
CA THR A 236 -2.74 -5.40 -11.46
C THR A 236 -3.02 -6.72 -10.75
N TYR A 237 -4.30 -6.98 -10.50
CA TYR A 237 -4.79 -8.21 -9.89
C TYR A 237 -5.70 -9.01 -10.82
N GLN A 238 -5.90 -10.28 -10.47
CA GLN A 238 -6.86 -11.16 -11.09
C GLN A 238 -7.57 -12.03 -10.06
N THR A 239 -8.80 -12.42 -10.37
CA THR A 239 -9.59 -13.34 -9.55
C THR A 239 -10.56 -14.14 -10.43
N ARG A 240 -11.21 -15.14 -9.84
CA ARG A 240 -12.29 -15.89 -10.47
C ARG A 240 -13.39 -16.22 -9.47
N ALA A 241 -14.63 -16.22 -9.92
CA ALA A 241 -15.78 -16.70 -9.16
C ALA A 241 -16.49 -17.80 -9.94
N THR A 242 -16.83 -18.88 -9.25
CA THR A 242 -17.49 -20.05 -9.84
C THR A 242 -18.84 -20.31 -9.19
N ILE A 243 -19.79 -20.85 -9.97
CA ILE A 243 -21.06 -21.38 -9.48
C ILE A 243 -21.37 -22.68 -10.22
N GLU A 244 -21.90 -23.67 -9.52
CA GLU A 244 -22.40 -24.90 -10.13
C GLU A 244 -23.87 -24.75 -10.51
N ILE A 245 -24.20 -25.16 -11.73
CA ILE A 245 -25.55 -25.05 -12.29
C ILE A 245 -25.97 -26.36 -12.93
N ASP A 246 -27.28 -26.59 -12.96
CA ASP A 246 -27.88 -27.60 -13.82
C ASP A 246 -27.96 -27.05 -15.26
N PRO A 247 -27.22 -27.62 -16.24
CA PRO A 247 -27.23 -27.17 -17.62
C PRO A 247 -28.56 -27.43 -18.32
N SER A 248 -29.48 -28.22 -17.77
CA SER A 248 -30.85 -28.37 -18.29
C SER A 248 -31.73 -27.17 -17.92
N SER A 249 -31.41 -26.44 -16.85
CA SER A 249 -32.18 -25.27 -16.43
C SER A 249 -32.08 -24.13 -17.45
N GLU A 250 -33.20 -23.56 -17.89
CA GLU A 250 -33.24 -22.35 -18.75
C GLU A 250 -33.00 -21.06 -17.96
N THR A 251 -32.23 -21.15 -16.88
CA THR A 251 -32.03 -20.01 -15.99
C THR A 251 -30.91 -19.12 -16.49
N ASN A 252 -31.18 -17.81 -16.57
CA ASN A 252 -30.16 -16.81 -16.86
C ASN A 252 -29.30 -16.58 -15.60
N TYR A 253 -28.01 -16.82 -15.77
CA TYR A 253 -26.98 -16.50 -14.79
C TYR A 253 -26.21 -15.27 -15.27
N THR A 254 -25.79 -14.41 -14.35
CA THR A 254 -25.02 -13.20 -14.67
C THR A 254 -23.93 -13.04 -13.63
N CYS A 255 -22.69 -12.89 -14.07
CA CYS A 255 -21.61 -12.50 -13.17
C CYS A 255 -21.69 -10.99 -12.94
N CYS A 256 -21.72 -10.57 -11.67
CA CYS A 256 -21.71 -9.17 -11.27
C CYS A 256 -20.38 -8.86 -10.58
N VAL A 257 -19.68 -7.86 -11.08
CA VAL A 257 -18.39 -7.41 -10.56
C VAL A 257 -18.56 -5.99 -10.02
N GLU A 258 -18.36 -5.85 -8.72
CA GLU A 258 -18.33 -4.58 -8.01
C GLU A 258 -16.88 -4.25 -7.70
N HIS A 259 -16.45 -3.05 -8.12
CA HIS A 259 -15.06 -2.64 -7.97
C HIS A 259 -14.93 -1.11 -7.88
N PRO A 260 -14.06 -0.57 -6.99
CA PRO A 260 -13.95 0.88 -6.77
C PRO A 260 -13.53 1.71 -7.99
N SER A 261 -12.93 1.09 -9.02
CA SER A 261 -12.58 1.78 -10.28
C SER A 261 -13.71 1.81 -11.32
N LEU A 262 -14.84 1.15 -11.05
CA LEU A 262 -16.01 1.13 -11.92
C LEU A 262 -17.02 2.20 -11.48
N ALA A 263 -17.58 2.93 -12.44
CA ALA A 263 -18.67 3.87 -12.17
C ALA A 263 -20.01 3.15 -11.88
N GLN A 264 -20.17 1.94 -12.40
CA GLN A 264 -21.33 1.06 -12.21
C GLN A 264 -20.86 -0.39 -12.26
N ASP A 265 -21.56 -1.28 -11.53
CA ASP A 265 -21.24 -2.70 -11.49
C ASP A 265 -21.24 -3.31 -12.89
N LEU A 266 -20.23 -4.13 -13.15
CA LEU A 266 -20.07 -4.77 -14.44
C LEU A 266 -20.81 -6.10 -14.45
N ARG A 267 -21.72 -6.26 -15.42
CA ARG A 267 -22.64 -7.41 -15.52
C ARG A 267 -22.37 -8.20 -16.79
N VAL A 268 -21.92 -9.43 -16.62
CA VAL A 268 -21.56 -10.34 -17.71
C VAL A 268 -22.56 -11.50 -17.75
N PRO A 269 -23.54 -11.48 -18.67
CA PRO A 269 -24.55 -12.53 -18.74
C PRO A 269 -23.95 -13.82 -19.31
N TRP A 270 -24.42 -14.96 -18.80
CA TRP A 270 -24.23 -16.26 -19.41
C TRP A 270 -25.48 -16.66 -20.19
N GLY A 271 -25.32 -16.95 -21.49
CA GLY A 271 -26.37 -17.51 -22.34
C GLY A 271 -25.89 -18.78 -23.03
N LYS A 272 -26.74 -19.81 -23.08
CA LYS A 272 -26.45 -21.12 -23.72
C LYS A 272 -26.15 -21.05 -25.24
N GLY A 273 -26.10 -19.85 -25.83
CA GLY A 273 -25.86 -19.61 -27.27
C GLY A 273 -24.46 -19.12 -27.65
N CYS A 274 -23.52 -18.96 -26.70
CA CYS A 274 -22.17 -18.51 -27.03
C CYS A 274 -21.23 -19.69 -27.34
N THR A 275 -21.48 -20.42 -28.44
CA THR A 275 -20.37 -21.00 -29.21
C THR A 275 -19.60 -19.84 -29.79
N SER A 276 -18.33 -19.63 -29.40
CA SER A 276 -17.47 -18.64 -30.04
C SER A 276 -17.48 -18.84 -31.56
N PRO A 277 -17.81 -17.81 -32.35
CA PRO A 277 -17.10 -17.54 -33.58
C PRO A 277 -16.06 -16.47 -33.25
N GLY A 278 -14.88 -16.56 -33.84
CA GLY A 278 -13.77 -15.64 -33.55
C GLY A 278 -14.16 -14.16 -33.56
N GLY A 279 -13.51 -13.39 -32.69
CA GLY A 279 -13.34 -11.93 -32.80
C GLY A 279 -14.54 -11.14 -33.32
N GLY A 280 -15.55 -10.91 -32.48
CA GLY A 280 -16.64 -9.98 -32.77
C GLY A 280 -16.76 -8.92 -31.68
N VAL A 281 -16.20 -7.74 -31.91
CA VAL A 281 -16.42 -6.55 -31.07
C VAL A 281 -17.87 -6.11 -31.24
N VAL A 282 -18.67 -6.19 -30.18
CA VAL A 282 -19.98 -5.52 -30.14
C VAL A 282 -19.73 -4.05 -29.77
N VAL A 283 -19.69 -3.19 -30.78
CA VAL A 283 -19.72 -1.73 -30.61
C VAL A 283 -21.17 -1.35 -30.31
N VAL A 284 -21.47 -1.03 -29.05
CA VAL A 284 -22.67 -0.24 -28.74
C VAL A 284 -22.28 1.23 -28.88
N SER A 285 -22.66 1.83 -30.00
CA SER A 285 -22.54 3.27 -30.24
C SER A 285 -23.50 4.01 -29.30
N GLY A 286 -22.96 4.52 -28.18
CA GLY A 286 -23.65 5.51 -27.36
C GLY A 286 -23.82 6.80 -28.15
N GLY A 287 -25.04 7.06 -28.61
CA GLY A 287 -25.40 8.26 -29.36
C GLY A 287 -25.24 9.52 -28.52
N ASN A 288 -24.53 10.49 -29.09
CA ASN A 288 -24.44 11.86 -28.60
C ASN A 288 -25.85 12.47 -28.45
N ARG A 289 -26.13 13.06 -27.29
CA ARG A 289 -27.07 14.18 -27.18
C ARG A 289 -26.37 15.37 -26.54
N VAL A 290 -26.25 16.40 -27.36
CA VAL A 290 -25.82 17.76 -27.02
C VAL A 290 -26.95 18.45 -26.27
N GLY A 291 -26.60 19.09 -25.16
CA GLY A 291 -27.35 20.10 -24.43
C GLY A 291 -26.46 20.47 -23.24
N GLY A 292 -25.74 21.59 -23.22
CA GLY A 292 -26.23 22.94 -23.42
C GLY A 292 -26.56 23.52 -22.03
N GLY A 293 -25.53 23.96 -21.30
CA GLY A 293 -25.67 24.59 -19.99
C GLY A 293 -24.33 25.07 -19.44
N THR A 294 -24.14 26.38 -19.41
CA THR A 294 -23.06 27.10 -18.70
C THR A 294 -23.37 27.25 -17.21
N VAL A 295 -22.35 27.69 -16.46
CA VAL A 295 -22.29 28.05 -15.02
C VAL A 295 -21.84 26.86 -14.13
N GLY A 296 -20.82 26.96 -13.28
CA GLY A 296 -20.02 28.09 -12.84
C GLY A 296 -18.63 27.65 -12.40
N GLN A 297 -17.73 28.62 -12.45
CA GLN A 297 -16.36 28.57 -11.98
C GLN A 297 -16.37 28.24 -10.47
N VAL A 298 -15.95 27.02 -10.12
CA VAL A 298 -15.62 26.70 -8.73
C VAL A 298 -14.20 27.20 -8.53
N GLU A 299 -14.07 28.35 -7.87
CA GLU A 299 -12.81 28.76 -7.27
C GLU A 299 -12.41 27.66 -6.27
N GLY A 300 -11.47 26.81 -6.69
CA GLY A 300 -10.79 25.92 -5.77
C GLY A 300 -9.92 26.76 -4.87
N THR A 301 -10.39 27.02 -3.65
CA THR A 301 -9.55 27.45 -2.54
C THR A 301 -8.37 26.48 -2.44
N GLU A 302 -7.16 27.01 -2.64
CA GLU A 302 -5.89 26.37 -2.29
C GLU A 302 -5.94 25.92 -0.82
N LEU A 303 -6.33 24.67 -0.60
CA LEU A 303 -6.01 23.97 0.64
C LEU A 303 -4.57 23.52 0.48
N GLY A 304 -3.66 24.27 1.12
CA GLY A 304 -2.24 23.94 1.22
C GLY A 304 -2.06 22.56 1.84
N ALA A 305 -2.00 21.53 1.00
CA ALA A 305 -1.60 20.20 1.38
C ALA A 305 -0.06 20.14 1.30
N GLU A 306 0.59 20.42 2.42
CA GLU A 306 2.02 20.13 2.57
C GLU A 306 2.22 18.61 2.32
N GLY A 307 2.99 18.26 1.29
CA GLY A 307 3.16 16.86 0.88
C GLY A 307 4.01 16.03 1.84
N HIS A 308 3.38 15.27 2.74
CA HIS A 308 4.01 14.38 3.73
C HIS A 308 4.09 12.88 3.34
N GLY A 309 4.72 12.46 2.23
CA GLY A 309 4.84 11.01 1.84
C GLY A 309 5.49 10.07 2.88
N LEU A 310 6.78 9.75 2.77
CA LEU A 310 7.64 9.19 3.85
C LEU A 310 7.82 10.23 5.01
N GLY A 311 6.77 11.01 5.30
CA GLY A 311 6.79 12.23 6.11
C GLY A 311 7.26 12.04 7.55
N TRP A 312 7.48 13.16 8.24
CA TRP A 312 8.10 13.32 9.57
C TRP A 312 7.70 12.30 10.66
N GLY A 313 6.51 11.69 10.61
CA GLY A 313 6.10 10.58 11.49
C GLY A 313 6.83 9.25 11.25
N ALA A 314 7.32 9.01 10.02
CA ALA A 314 8.14 7.88 9.59
C ALA A 314 9.65 8.17 9.55
N GLN A 315 10.07 9.45 9.64
CA GLN A 315 11.48 9.92 9.69
C GLN A 315 12.20 9.53 11.00
N GLY A 316 11.94 8.33 11.50
CA GLY A 316 12.46 7.83 12.76
C GLY A 316 13.88 7.30 12.66
N GLY A 317 14.31 6.74 11.53
CA GLY A 317 15.59 6.03 11.45
C GLY A 317 16.77 6.87 11.95
N LEU A 318 16.92 8.10 11.45
CA LEU A 318 17.97 8.99 11.92
C LEU A 318 17.79 9.41 13.39
N TRP A 319 16.61 9.86 13.78
CA TRP A 319 16.37 10.42 15.12
C TRP A 319 16.33 9.38 16.24
N ASP A 320 15.85 8.19 15.94
CA ASP A 320 15.72 7.06 16.85
C ASP A 320 17.11 6.55 17.24
N TRP A 321 18.01 6.39 16.25
CA TRP A 321 19.40 6.00 16.48
C TRP A 321 20.29 7.14 16.99
N LEU A 322 20.06 8.40 16.58
CA LEU A 322 20.81 9.54 17.13
C LEU A 322 20.52 9.76 18.63
N ARG A 323 19.26 9.59 19.07
CA ARG A 323 18.92 9.66 20.50
C ARG A 323 19.49 8.50 21.30
N GLU A 324 19.71 7.35 20.67
CA GLU A 324 20.40 6.25 21.33
C GLU A 324 21.86 6.58 21.71
N GLN A 325 22.54 7.46 20.99
CA GLN A 325 23.95 7.80 21.25
C GLN A 325 24.17 8.89 22.31
N GLY A 326 23.12 9.36 23.00
CA GLY A 326 23.25 10.36 24.07
C GLY A 326 23.61 11.77 23.59
N GLY A 327 23.46 12.04 22.30
CA GLY A 327 23.56 13.38 21.75
C GLY A 327 22.43 14.26 22.28
N GLY A 328 22.71 15.06 23.30
CA GLY A 328 21.84 16.15 23.70
C GLY A 328 21.55 17.06 22.50
N LEU A 329 20.30 17.53 22.41
CA LEU A 329 19.81 18.48 21.41
C LEU A 329 20.73 19.71 21.30
N ARG A 330 21.77 19.63 20.49
CA ARG A 330 22.23 20.79 19.73
C ARG A 330 21.47 20.73 18.41
N ALA A 331 20.42 21.53 18.35
CA ALA A 331 19.71 21.83 17.13
C ALA A 331 20.73 22.04 16.01
N MET A 332 20.86 21.07 15.11
CA MET A 332 21.32 21.38 13.76
C MET A 332 20.19 22.21 13.18
N GLY A 333 20.36 23.53 13.28
CA GLY A 333 19.44 24.53 12.80
C GLY A 333 19.23 24.36 11.30
N TRP A 334 18.16 23.67 10.96
CA TRP A 334 17.41 23.98 9.75
C TRP A 334 16.43 25.07 10.18
N GLY A 335 16.91 26.30 10.10
CA GLY A 335 16.21 27.49 10.55
C GLY A 335 14.86 27.61 9.86
N GLY A 336 13.82 27.81 10.67
CA GLY A 336 12.64 28.52 10.19
C GLY A 336 13.11 29.88 9.66
N GLY A 337 12.95 30.09 8.35
CA GLY A 337 12.97 31.43 7.78
C GLY A 337 11.89 32.29 8.45
N PRO A 338 12.14 33.59 8.61
CA PRO A 338 11.47 34.44 9.60
C PRO A 338 9.97 34.57 9.32
N ARG A 339 9.17 34.50 10.39
CA ARG A 339 7.81 35.03 10.39
C ARG A 339 7.91 36.53 10.09
N GLY A 340 7.39 36.93 8.94
CA GLY A 340 7.12 38.34 8.67
C GLY A 340 6.01 38.81 9.59
N ASP A 341 6.37 39.65 10.56
CA ASP A 341 5.42 40.48 11.29
C ASP A 341 4.77 41.44 10.28
N CYS A 342 3.52 41.18 9.91
CA CYS A 342 2.66 42.21 9.34
C CYS A 342 2.21 43.13 10.48
N GLY A 343 3.03 44.13 10.79
CA GLY A 343 2.62 45.27 11.59
C GLY A 343 1.55 46.07 10.85
N THR A 344 0.39 46.22 11.48
CA THR A 344 -0.60 47.24 11.16
C THR A 344 -0.02 48.62 11.42
N GLY A 345 0.00 49.47 10.40
CA GLY A 345 0.36 50.89 10.46
C GLY A 345 -0.06 51.58 9.18
#